data_AF-A0A932KAK9-F1
#
_entry.id   AF-A0A932KAK9-F1
#
_cell.length_a   1.000
_cell.length_b   1.000
_cell.length_c   1.000
_cell.angle_alpha   90.00
_cell.angle_beta   90.00
_cell.angle_gamma   90.00
#
_symmetry.space_group_name_H-M   'P 1'
#
loop_
_entity.id
_entity.type
_entity.pdbx_description
1 polymer ?
#
loop_
_entity_poly.entity_id
_entity_poly.type
_entity_poly.pdbx_seq_one_letter_code
_entity_poly.pdbx_strand_id
1 'polypeptide(L)'
;MLEIEIPKQTLDHLDMEPREFAMAMKTMAALKMYELGQLSSREAAVLAGVSRGEFLQLLRTYQIPPFERVDASGDPIRPVHELADAEVLRLATLRMPAWQNQCFHELLEHQREGQVTTEEEVELAHLLRLHDSALLLKSEAMVEAVRRGLCEAGSGA
;
A
#
# COMPACT_ATOMS: atom_id res chain seq x y z
N MET A 1 -16.44 18.48 4.68
CA MET A 1 -16.67 18.43 3.22
C MET A 1 -15.38 18.86 2.56
N LEU A 2 -14.90 18.11 1.57
CA LEU A 2 -13.68 18.42 0.81
C LEU A 2 -14.13 18.93 -0.56
N GLU A 3 -13.58 20.05 -1.01
CA GLU A 3 -13.81 20.62 -2.34
C GLU A 3 -12.53 20.49 -3.16
N ILE A 4 -12.67 20.05 -4.41
CA ILE A 4 -11.56 19.87 -5.36
C ILE A 4 -11.94 20.62 -6.64
N GLU A 5 -11.06 21.50 -7.10
CA GLU A 5 -11.26 22.20 -8.36
C GLU A 5 -10.88 21.28 -9.54
N ILE A 6 -11.85 21.08 -10.45
CA ILE A 6 -11.67 20.31 -11.68
C ILE A 6 -11.99 21.22 -12.87
N PRO A 7 -11.09 21.35 -13.86
CA PRO A 7 -11.39 22.09 -15.08
C PRO A 7 -12.62 21.52 -15.79
N LYS A 8 -13.58 22.38 -16.14
CA LYS A 8 -14.83 21.95 -16.81
C LYS A 8 -14.58 21.16 -18.10
N GLN A 9 -13.55 21.54 -18.85
CA GLN A 9 -13.13 20.88 -20.09
C GLN A 9 -12.84 19.39 -19.87
N THR A 10 -12.37 18.99 -18.70
CA THR A 10 -12.13 17.58 -18.35
C THR A 10 -13.43 16.78 -18.35
N LEU A 11 -14.51 17.33 -17.78
CA LEU A 11 -15.83 16.69 -17.75
C LEU A 11 -16.43 16.61 -19.16
N ASP A 12 -16.31 17.69 -19.93
CA ASP A 12 -16.77 17.75 -21.32
C ASP A 12 -16.06 16.70 -22.20
N HIS A 13 -14.75 16.48 -21.99
CA HIS A 13 -13.98 15.47 -22.72
C HIS A 13 -14.32 14.03 -22.33
N LEU A 14 -14.70 13.79 -21.07
CA LEU A 14 -15.05 12.48 -20.55
C LEU A 14 -16.52 12.11 -20.80
N ASP A 15 -17.33 13.06 -21.27
CA ASP A 15 -18.79 12.93 -21.42
C ASP A 15 -19.46 12.48 -20.10
N MET A 16 -19.06 13.11 -19.00
CA MET A 16 -19.51 12.76 -17.66
C MET A 16 -20.12 13.95 -16.92
N GLU A 17 -21.22 13.69 -16.22
CA GLU A 17 -21.81 14.67 -15.31
C GLU A 17 -20.94 14.82 -14.04
N PRO A 18 -20.92 16.02 -13.39
CA PRO A 18 -20.07 16.27 -12.22
C PRO A 18 -20.22 15.25 -11.09
N ARG A 19 -21.45 14.77 -10.86
CA ARG A 19 -21.74 13.78 -9.82
C ARG A 19 -21.15 12.41 -10.14
N GLU A 20 -21.25 11.99 -11.40
CA GLU A 20 -20.70 10.72 -11.86
C GLU A 20 -19.18 10.73 -11.78
N PHE A 21 -18.56 11.82 -12.26
CA PHE A 21 -17.12 12.00 -12.15
C PHE A 21 -16.65 12.02 -10.69
N ALA A 22 -17.37 12.70 -9.79
CA ALA A 22 -17.04 12.72 -8.37
C ALA A 22 -17.09 11.31 -7.73
N MET A 23 -18.08 10.49 -8.10
CA MET A 23 -18.15 9.10 -7.66
C MET A 23 -17.00 8.26 -8.20
N ALA A 24 -16.72 8.38 -9.51
CA ALA A 24 -15.60 7.69 -10.14
C ALA A 24 -14.26 8.06 -9.49
N MET A 25 -14.00 9.36 -9.29
CA MET A 25 -12.79 9.84 -8.61
C MET A 25 -12.67 9.31 -7.18
N LYS A 26 -13.78 9.24 -6.45
CA LYS A 26 -13.79 8.69 -5.09
C LYS A 26 -13.43 7.20 -5.06
N THR A 27 -14.00 6.42 -6.00
CA THR A 27 -13.65 5.01 -6.17
C THR A 27 -12.18 4.85 -6.58
N MET A 28 -11.69 5.64 -7.52
CA MET A 28 -10.29 5.58 -7.95
C MET A 28 -9.32 5.97 -6.83
N ALA A 29 -9.65 6.99 -6.04
CA ALA A 29 -8.87 7.37 -4.87
C ALA A 29 -8.82 6.24 -3.84
N ALA A 30 -9.95 5.62 -3.52
CA ALA A 30 -10.00 4.47 -2.62
C ALA A 30 -9.17 3.28 -3.12
N LEU A 31 -9.31 2.92 -4.40
CA LEU A 31 -8.52 1.86 -5.03
C LEU A 31 -7.02 2.18 -4.97
N LYS A 32 -6.62 3.42 -5.28
CA LYS A 32 -5.21 3.81 -5.29
C LYS A 32 -4.62 3.85 -3.89
N MET A 33 -5.35 4.40 -2.93
CA MET A 33 -4.91 4.43 -1.53
C MET A 33 -4.81 3.03 -0.94
N TYR A 34 -5.73 2.13 -1.31
CA TYR A 34 -5.61 0.71 -0.99
C TYR A 34 -4.37 0.08 -1.64
N GLU A 35 -4.17 0.24 -2.95
CA GLU A 35 -3.02 -0.31 -3.67
C GLU A 35 -1.67 0.14 -3.06
N LEU A 36 -1.59 1.39 -2.62
CA LEU A 36 -0.42 1.97 -1.96
C LEU A 36 -0.26 1.55 -0.50
N GLY A 37 -1.17 0.74 0.05
CA GLY A 37 -1.19 0.32 1.45
C GLY A 37 -1.90 1.29 2.40
N GLN A 38 -2.09 2.54 1.99
CA GLN A 38 -2.48 3.64 2.90
C GLN A 38 -3.83 3.44 3.58
N LEU A 39 -4.70 2.63 3.00
CA LEU A 39 -5.98 2.23 3.57
C LEU A 39 -6.11 0.70 3.54
N SER A 40 -6.71 0.14 4.60
CA SER A 40 -7.21 -1.23 4.57
C SER A 40 -8.36 -1.40 3.56
N SER A 41 -8.67 -2.64 3.17
CA SER A 41 -9.82 -2.92 2.29
C SER A 41 -11.15 -2.39 2.84
N ARG A 42 -11.30 -2.33 4.18
CA ARG A 42 -12.49 -1.81 4.85
C ARG A 42 -12.55 -0.27 4.79
N GLU A 43 -11.47 0.41 5.14
CA GLU A 43 -11.44 1.88 5.08
C GLU A 43 -11.58 2.40 3.64
N ALA A 44 -10.95 1.71 2.68
CA ALA A 44 -11.09 2.03 1.27
C ALA A 44 -12.53 1.81 0.77
N ALA A 45 -13.22 0.75 1.22
CA ALA A 45 -14.64 0.56 0.92
C ALA A 45 -15.52 1.70 1.47
N VAL A 46 -15.25 2.15 2.70
CA VAL A 46 -15.92 3.31 3.31
C VAL A 46 -15.67 4.57 2.49
N LEU A 47 -14.43 4.82 2.07
CA LEU A 47 -14.08 5.96 1.23
C LEU A 47 -14.84 5.91 -0.10
N ALA A 48 -14.83 4.75 -0.77
CA ALA A 48 -15.56 4.51 -2.02
C ALA A 48 -17.09 4.57 -1.86
N GLY A 49 -17.61 4.48 -0.63
CA GLY A 49 -19.04 4.49 -0.34
C GLY A 49 -19.76 3.20 -0.75
N VAL A 50 -19.04 2.08 -0.73
CA VAL A 50 -19.55 0.75 -1.09
C VAL A 50 -19.36 -0.23 0.07
N SER A 51 -20.04 -1.37 0.01
CA SER A 51 -19.74 -2.47 0.94
C SER A 51 -18.34 -3.02 0.69
N ARG A 52 -17.76 -3.67 1.70
CA ARG A 52 -16.43 -4.27 1.56
C ARG A 52 -16.37 -5.33 0.46
N GLY A 53 -17.40 -6.17 0.32
CA GLY A 53 -17.47 -7.17 -0.75
C GLY A 53 -17.49 -6.54 -2.15
N GLU A 54 -18.23 -5.44 -2.32
CA GLU A 54 -18.22 -4.68 -3.57
C GLU A 54 -16.85 -4.07 -3.84
N PHE A 55 -16.16 -3.56 -2.81
CA PHE A 55 -14.81 -3.04 -2.98
C PHE A 55 -13.80 -4.12 -3.43
N LEU A 56 -13.87 -5.32 -2.84
CA LEU A 56 -13.05 -6.45 -3.30
C LEU A 56 -13.35 -6.84 -4.75
N GLN A 57 -14.61 -6.76 -5.17
CA GLN A 57 -14.98 -6.98 -6.57
C GLN A 57 -14.47 -5.86 -7.48
N LEU A 58 -14.39 -4.61 -7.01
CA LEU A 58 -13.74 -3.51 -7.73
C LEU A 58 -12.25 -3.78 -7.94
N LEU A 59 -11.52 -4.24 -6.92
CA LEU A 59 -10.09 -4.60 -7.08
C LEU A 59 -9.88 -5.60 -8.22
N ARG A 60 -10.73 -6.63 -8.30
CA ARG A 60 -10.69 -7.63 -9.38
C ARG A 60 -11.03 -7.02 -10.74
N THR A 61 -12.05 -6.16 -10.78
CA THR A 61 -12.53 -5.51 -12.01
C THR A 61 -11.45 -4.60 -12.60
N TYR A 62 -10.77 -3.83 -11.74
CA TYR A 62 -9.70 -2.93 -12.12
C TYR A 62 -8.32 -3.60 -12.16
N GLN A 63 -8.25 -4.92 -11.93
CA GLN A 63 -7.01 -5.71 -11.90
C GLN A 63 -5.94 -5.12 -10.98
N ILE A 64 -6.37 -4.49 -9.88
CA ILE A 64 -5.48 -3.92 -8.88
C ILE A 64 -4.96 -5.09 -8.04
N PRO A 65 -3.66 -5.42 -8.11
CA PRO A 65 -3.10 -6.42 -7.24
C PRO A 65 -3.23 -5.92 -5.79
N PRO A 66 -3.50 -6.81 -4.82
CA PRO A 66 -3.44 -6.45 -3.42
C PRO A 66 -1.97 -6.11 -3.08
N PHE A 67 -1.68 -4.81 -3.15
CA PHE A 67 -0.40 -4.13 -2.95
C PHE A 67 0.69 -4.51 -3.97
N GLU A 68 1.23 -3.51 -4.66
CA GLU A 68 2.49 -3.65 -5.40
C GLU A 68 3.66 -3.22 -4.50
N ARG A 69 4.83 -3.88 -4.60
CA ARG A 69 6.02 -3.55 -3.82
C ARG A 69 6.55 -2.18 -4.23
N VAL A 70 6.08 -1.14 -3.56
CA VAL A 70 6.51 0.23 -3.78
C VAL A 70 7.39 0.72 -2.64
N ASP A 71 8.42 1.49 -2.98
CA ASP A 71 9.25 2.17 -2.00
C ASP A 71 8.50 3.35 -1.35
N ALA A 72 9.14 4.12 -0.46
CA ALA A 72 8.45 5.26 0.19
C ALA A 72 8.05 6.41 -0.76
N SER A 73 8.45 6.33 -2.03
CA SER A 73 8.15 7.28 -3.10
C SER A 73 7.02 6.78 -4.02
N GLY A 74 6.62 5.50 -3.91
CA GLY A 74 5.62 4.88 -4.78
C GLY A 74 6.21 4.11 -5.97
N ASP A 75 7.53 3.93 -6.05
CA ASP A 75 8.20 3.28 -7.19
C ASP A 75 8.43 1.77 -6.96
N PRO A 76 8.32 0.92 -8.01
CA PRO A 76 8.60 -0.51 -7.90
C PRO A 76 10.01 -0.80 -7.36
N ILE A 77 10.11 -1.62 -6.30
CA ILE A 77 11.40 -1.95 -5.67
C ILE A 77 12.24 -2.85 -6.61
N ARG A 78 13.34 -2.30 -7.15
CA ARG A 78 14.38 -3.04 -7.92
C ARG A 78 15.28 -3.90 -7.00
N PRO A 79 16.02 -4.90 -7.52
CA PRO A 79 16.97 -5.68 -6.72
C PRO A 79 17.96 -4.80 -5.95
N VAL A 80 18.24 -5.10 -4.68
CA VAL A 80 19.00 -4.23 -3.76
C VAL A 80 20.38 -3.83 -4.28
N HIS A 81 21.05 -4.71 -5.04
CA HIS A 81 22.37 -4.45 -5.62
C HIS A 81 22.37 -3.40 -6.75
N GLU A 82 21.21 -3.08 -7.33
CA GLU A 82 21.04 -2.07 -8.38
C GLU A 82 20.66 -0.68 -7.82
N LEU A 83 20.42 -0.59 -6.51
CA LEU A 83 20.00 0.65 -5.85
C LEU A 83 21.20 1.57 -5.58
N ALA A 84 20.98 2.88 -5.57
CA ALA A 84 22.01 3.83 -5.19
C ALA A 84 22.24 3.80 -3.67
N ASP A 85 23.40 4.28 -3.23
CA ASP A 85 23.82 4.22 -1.83
C ASP A 85 22.82 4.88 -0.87
N ALA A 86 22.18 5.97 -1.32
CA ALA A 86 21.14 6.66 -0.55
C ALA A 86 19.88 5.79 -0.33
N GLU A 87 19.42 5.05 -1.35
CA GLU A 87 18.30 4.12 -1.19
C GLU A 87 18.67 2.90 -0.34
N VAL A 88 19.89 2.36 -0.49
CA VAL A 88 20.39 1.23 0.33
C VAL A 88 20.40 1.62 1.81
N LEU A 89 20.93 2.81 2.14
CA LEU A 89 20.93 3.33 3.51
C LEU A 89 19.51 3.57 4.05
N ARG A 90 18.61 4.09 3.22
CA ARG A 90 17.21 4.32 3.58
C ARG A 90 16.47 3.02 3.87
N LEU A 91 16.70 1.96 3.08
CA LEU A 91 16.12 0.63 3.31
C LEU A 91 16.71 -0.05 4.54
N ALA A 92 18.02 0.08 4.77
CA ALA A 92 18.69 -0.50 5.96
C ALA A 92 18.18 0.12 7.28
N THR A 93 17.80 1.39 7.25
CA THR A 93 17.28 2.14 8.41
C THR A 93 15.76 2.21 8.48
N LEU A 94 15.05 1.53 7.56
CA LEU A 94 13.59 1.60 7.43
C LEU A 94 12.91 1.18 8.74
N ARG A 95 12.14 2.10 9.31
CA ARG A 95 11.03 1.79 10.24
C ARG A 95 9.77 1.66 9.39
N MET A 96 9.02 0.57 9.61
CA MET A 96 7.72 0.36 8.95
C MET A 96 6.87 1.63 9.06
N PRO A 97 6.24 2.11 7.96
CA PRO A 97 5.33 3.24 8.03
C PRO A 97 4.27 2.98 9.10
N ALA A 98 4.03 3.97 9.97
CA ALA A 98 3.13 3.80 11.11
C ALA A 98 1.71 3.36 10.71
N TRP A 99 1.24 3.80 9.54
CA TRP A 99 -0.07 3.44 8.98
C TRP A 99 -0.12 1.99 8.49
N GLN A 100 1.00 1.42 8.03
CA GLN A 100 1.06 0.01 7.59
C GLN A 100 0.98 -0.93 8.79
N ASN A 101 1.60 -0.57 9.91
CA ASN A 101 1.43 -1.29 11.18
C ASN A 101 0.00 -1.21 11.71
N GLN A 102 -0.68 -0.06 11.50
CA GLN A 102 -2.06 0.11 11.92
C GLN A 102 -3.01 -0.80 11.11
N CYS A 103 -2.89 -0.81 9.78
CA CYS A 103 -3.65 -1.73 8.92
C CYS A 103 -3.41 -3.20 9.28
N PHE A 104 -2.16 -3.55 9.57
CA PHE A 104 -1.78 -4.90 10.00
C PHE A 104 -2.41 -5.30 11.35
N HIS A 105 -2.39 -4.40 12.33
CA HIS A 105 -3.03 -4.65 13.63
C HIS A 105 -4.55 -4.79 13.52
N GLU A 106 -5.22 -3.95 12.72
CA GLU A 106 -6.67 -4.04 12.53
C GLU A 106 -7.09 -5.39 11.91
N LEU A 107 -6.33 -5.89 10.94
CA LEU A 107 -6.59 -7.19 10.31
C LEU A 107 -6.28 -8.37 11.26
N LEU A 108 -5.24 -8.27 12.09
CA LEU A 108 -4.91 -9.29 13.09
C LEU A 108 -5.96 -9.38 14.21
N GLU A 109 -6.48 -8.25 14.69
CA GLU A 109 -7.53 -8.25 15.71
C GLU A 109 -8.81 -8.89 15.19
N HIS A 110 -9.18 -8.65 13.92
CA HIS A 110 -10.31 -9.34 13.30
C HIS A 110 -10.11 -10.85 13.11
N GLN A 111 -8.86 -11.30 12.89
CA GLN A 111 -8.53 -12.74 12.89
C GLN A 111 -8.77 -13.39 14.25
N ARG A 112 -8.48 -12.68 15.34
CA ARG A 112 -8.67 -13.19 16.70
C ARG A 112 -10.14 -13.27 17.11
N GLU A 113 -11.00 -12.49 16.47
CA GLU A 113 -12.46 -12.48 16.70
C GLU A 113 -13.21 -13.56 15.90
N GLY A 114 -12.52 -14.36 15.07
CA GLY A 114 -13.10 -15.53 14.39
C GLY A 114 -14.03 -15.22 13.22
N GLN A 115 -13.95 -14.02 12.64
CA GLN A 115 -14.80 -13.54 11.55
C GLN A 115 -14.05 -13.34 10.22
N VAL A 116 -12.85 -13.93 10.08
CA VAL A 116 -12.03 -13.78 8.88
C VAL A 116 -12.54 -14.70 7.78
N THR A 117 -13.04 -14.09 6.72
CA THR A 117 -13.40 -14.70 5.45
C THR A 117 -12.16 -15.23 4.73
N THR A 118 -12.31 -16.18 3.80
CA THR A 118 -11.20 -16.74 3.00
C THR A 118 -10.43 -15.65 2.24
N GLU A 119 -11.08 -14.54 1.92
CA GLU A 119 -10.49 -13.37 1.25
C GLU A 119 -9.60 -12.55 2.21
N GLU A 120 -9.95 -12.48 3.49
CA GLU A 120 -9.15 -11.85 4.54
C GLU A 120 -7.92 -12.68 4.92
N GLU A 121 -8.01 -14.00 4.85
CA GLU A 121 -6.83 -14.87 5.00
C GLU A 121 -5.82 -14.62 3.88
N VAL A 122 -6.28 -14.33 2.66
CA VAL A 122 -5.41 -13.97 1.54
C VAL A 122 -4.77 -12.60 1.76
N GLU A 123 -5.54 -11.59 2.19
CA GLU A 123 -5.05 -10.24 2.51
C GLU A 123 -4.01 -10.28 3.62
N LEU A 124 -4.30 -10.98 4.72
CA LEU A 124 -3.39 -11.15 5.84
C LEU A 124 -2.14 -11.93 5.46
N ALA A 125 -2.27 -13.04 4.73
CA ALA A 125 -1.12 -13.80 4.25
C ALA A 125 -0.24 -12.96 3.30
N HIS A 126 -0.83 -12.04 2.53
CA HIS A 126 -0.08 -11.13 1.69
C HIS A 126 0.66 -10.06 2.50
N LEU A 127 0.00 -9.47 3.51
CA LEU A 127 0.63 -8.51 4.41
C LEU A 127 1.75 -9.13 5.25
N LEU A 128 1.58 -10.37 5.70
CA LEU A 128 2.64 -11.14 6.35
C LEU A 128 3.81 -11.37 5.40
N ARG A 129 3.56 -11.75 4.13
CA ARG A 129 4.61 -11.86 3.12
C ARG A 129 5.32 -10.54 2.84
N LEU A 130 4.60 -9.41 2.86
CA LEU A 130 5.19 -8.08 2.68
C LEU A 130 5.99 -7.65 3.91
N HIS A 131 5.53 -7.97 5.12
CA HIS A 131 6.31 -7.77 6.34
C HIS A 131 7.59 -8.61 6.30
N ASP A 132 7.50 -9.89 5.96
CA ASP A 132 8.65 -10.78 5.84
C ASP A 132 9.60 -10.29 4.74
N SER A 133 9.05 -9.83 3.61
CA SER A 133 9.83 -9.24 2.51
C SER A 133 10.48 -7.91 2.90
N ALA A 134 9.84 -7.10 3.75
CA ALA A 134 10.39 -5.85 4.25
C ALA A 134 11.52 -6.10 5.26
N LEU A 135 11.37 -7.12 6.12
CA LEU A 135 12.46 -7.61 6.97
C LEU A 135 13.62 -8.17 6.13
N LEU A 136 13.29 -8.93 5.08
CA LEU A 136 14.27 -9.50 4.17
C LEU A 136 15.03 -8.39 3.42
N LEU A 137 14.32 -7.45 2.80
CA LEU A 137 14.90 -6.29 2.13
C LEU A 137 15.74 -5.43 3.07
N LYS A 138 15.29 -5.21 4.31
CA LYS A 138 16.10 -4.52 5.31
C LYS A 138 17.39 -5.28 5.60
N SER A 139 17.32 -6.60 5.75
CA SER A 139 18.51 -7.42 5.99
C SER A 139 19.45 -7.43 4.79
N GLU A 140 18.92 -7.56 3.57
CA GLU A 140 19.68 -7.46 2.31
C GLU A 140 20.32 -6.08 2.15
N ALA A 141 19.58 -5.00 2.42
CA ALA A 141 20.08 -3.63 2.38
C ALA A 141 21.14 -3.38 3.45
N MET A 142 21.00 -3.97 4.64
CA MET A 142 22.01 -3.89 5.70
C MET A 142 23.30 -4.62 5.28
N VAL A 143 23.17 -5.83 4.71
CA VAL A 143 24.30 -6.60 4.17
C VAL A 143 24.98 -5.83 3.05
N GLU A 144 24.20 -5.22 2.16
CA GLU A 144 24.71 -4.42 1.05
C GLU A 144 25.38 -3.12 1.54
N ALA A 145 24.81 -2.44 2.54
CA ALA A 145 25.39 -1.26 3.15
C ALA A 145 26.75 -1.58 3.80
N VAL A 146 26.86 -2.71 4.51
CA VAL A 146 28.12 -3.19 5.06
C VAL A 146 29.12 -3.54 3.95
N ARG A 147 28.67 -4.24 2.89
CA ARG A 147 29.50 -4.58 1.72
C ARG A 147 30.08 -3.34 1.04
N ARG A 148 29.31 -2.26 0.96
CA ARG A 148 29.72 -0.97 0.39
C ARG A 148 30.48 -0.07 1.36
N GLY A 149 30.61 -0.45 2.63
CA GLY A 149 31.26 0.36 3.67
C GLY A 149 30.44 1.59 4.11
N LEU A 150 29.12 1.56 3.89
CA LEU A 150 28.19 2.65 4.21
C LEU A 150 27.71 2.62 5.67
N CYS A 151 27.73 1.45 6.32
CA CYS A 151 27.35 1.25 7.73
C CYS A 151 28.28 0.22 8.41
N GLU A 152 28.55 0.36 9.71
CA GLU A 152 29.23 -0.68 10.49
C GLU A 152 28.28 -1.83 10.83
N ALA A 153 28.78 -3.07 10.74
CA ALA A 153 28.05 -4.27 11.10
C ALA A 153 27.84 -4.34 12.62
N GLY A 154 26.82 -3.64 13.13
CA GLY A 154 26.40 -3.73 14.52
C GLY A 154 26.29 -2.37 15.21
N SER A 155 25.11 -1.76 15.14
CA SER A 155 24.67 -0.79 16.14
C SER A 155 23.15 -0.84 16.23
N GLY A 156 22.68 -1.83 16.99
CA GLY A 156 21.29 -2.00 17.39
C GLY A 156 21.29 -2.63 18.77
N ALA A 157 21.37 -1.79 19.80
CA ALA A 157 20.93 -2.09 21.15
C ALA A 157 19.54 -1.49 21.35
#